data_AF-A0A1Y2HE39-F1
#
_entry.id   AF-A0A1Y2HE39-F1
#
_cell.length_a   1.000
_cell.length_b   1.000
_cell.length_c   1.000
_cell.angle_alpha   90.00
_cell.angle_beta   90.00
_cell.angle_gamma   90.00
#
_symmetry.space_group_name_H-M   'P 1'
#
loop_
_entity.id
_entity.type
_entity.pdbx_description
1 polymer ?
#
loop_
_entity_poly.entity_id
_entity_poly.type
_entity_poly.pdbx_seq_one_letter_code
_entity_poly.pdbx_strand_id
1 'polypeptide(L)' 'SSECIADVAGFLVQRRLDKRPDRVELAPEQLIQATAEAEQWSARLGRRIRVIGRYHSHPNITVLPSHV' A
#
# COMPACT_ATOMS: atom_id res chain seq x y z
N SER A 1 -7.47 -24.15 10.23
CA SER A 1 -7.20 -23.16 9.17
C SER A 1 -5.71 -22.91 9.14
N SER A 2 -5.05 -23.10 8.00
CA SER A 2 -3.63 -22.74 7.87
C SER A 2 -3.52 -21.22 7.91
N GLU A 3 -2.69 -20.70 8.81
CA GLU A 3 -2.44 -19.26 8.93
C GLU A 3 -1.72 -18.76 7.66
N CYS A 4 -2.24 -17.70 7.03
CA CYS A 4 -1.61 -17.08 5.87
C CYS A 4 -0.82 -15.86 6.34
N ILE A 5 0.51 -15.98 6.34
CA ILE A 5 1.41 -14.92 6.80
C ILE A 5 1.87 -14.09 5.61
N ALA A 6 1.73 -12.77 5.71
CA ALA A 6 2.28 -11.81 4.75
C ALA A 6 3.50 -11.09 5.37
N ASP A 7 4.69 -11.28 4.79
CA ASP A 7 5.92 -10.60 5.20
C ASP A 7 6.06 -9.27 4.44
N VAL A 8 6.16 -8.16 5.18
CA VAL A 8 6.25 -6.81 4.64
C VAL A 8 7.72 -6.38 4.58
N ALA A 9 8.29 -6.39 3.38
CA ALA A 9 9.69 -6.05 3.14
C ALA A 9 10.00 -4.54 3.08
N GLY A 10 8.99 -3.70 2.86
CA GLY A 10 9.17 -2.26 2.67
C GLY A 10 7.87 -1.52 2.40
N PHE A 11 7.95 -0.19 2.29
CA PHE A 11 6.81 0.70 2.02
C PHE A 11 7.13 1.69 0.89
N LEU A 12 6.09 2.08 0.15
CA LEU A 12 6.16 3.11 -0.89
C LEU A 12 5.17 4.23 -0.55
N VAL A 13 5.68 5.43 -0.30
CA VAL A 13 4.85 6.59 0.03
C VAL A 13 4.20 7.13 -1.24
N GLN A 14 2.86 7.09 -1.29
CA GLN A 14 2.08 7.59 -2.42
C GLN A 14 1.54 8.99 -2.13
N ARG A 15 1.55 9.86 -3.15
CA ARG A 15 0.95 11.20 -3.05
C ARG A 15 -0.58 11.07 -3.05
N ARG A 16 -1.25 11.72 -2.09
CA ARG A 16 -2.72 11.87 -2.14
C ARG A 16 -3.12 12.82 -3.26
N LEU A 17 -3.96 12.32 -4.17
CA LEU A 17 -4.54 13.10 -5.26
C LEU A 17 -5.87 13.75 -4.83
N ASP A 18 -6.73 13.02 -4.13
CA ASP A 18 -7.94 13.54 -3.48
C ASP A 18 -7.66 13.88 -2.01
N LYS A 19 -8.11 15.06 -1.57
CA LYS A 19 -7.92 15.61 -0.21
C LYS A 19 -9.20 15.65 0.61
N ARG A 20 -10.32 15.10 0.12
CA ARG A 20 -11.54 15.00 0.91
C ARG A 20 -11.28 14.23 2.23
N PRO A 21 -11.90 14.65 3.35
CA PRO A 21 -11.84 13.91 4.61
C PRO A 21 -12.32 12.47 4.41
N ASP A 22 -11.62 11.52 5.04
CA ASP A 22 -11.93 10.07 5.03
C ASP A 22 -11.85 9.36 3.65
N ARG A 23 -11.79 10.11 2.53
CA ARG A 23 -11.60 9.54 1.20
C ARG A 23 -10.11 9.38 0.88
N VAL A 24 -9.64 8.13 1.01
CA VAL A 24 -8.29 7.73 0.62
C VAL A 24 -8.37 6.67 -0.48
N GLU A 25 -8.32 7.15 -1.73
CA GLU A 25 -8.32 6.31 -2.93
C GLU A 25 -6.92 6.22 -3.52
N LEU A 26 -6.59 5.06 -4.08
CA LEU A 26 -5.38 4.84 -4.87
C LEU A 26 -5.78 4.82 -6.33
N ALA A 27 -5.24 5.74 -7.13
CA ALA A 27 -5.52 5.73 -8.57
C ALA A 27 -4.85 4.52 -9.25
N PRO A 28 -5.42 3.97 -10.35
CA PRO A 28 -4.83 2.84 -11.06
C PRO A 28 -3.36 3.07 -11.46
N GLU A 29 -3.02 4.30 -11.85
CA GLU A 29 -1.68 4.69 -12.26
C GLU A 29 -0.68 4.57 -11.11
N GLN A 30 -1.11 4.88 -9.88
CA GLN A 30 -0.28 4.74 -8.68
C GLN A 30 -0.02 3.27 -8.35
N LEU A 31 -0.98 2.38 -8.62
CA LEU A 31 -0.80 0.94 -8.45
C LEU A 31 0.14 0.36 -9.50
N ILE A 32 0.03 0.82 -10.75
CA ILE A 32 0.95 0.43 -11.83
C ILE A 32 2.38 0.84 -11.47
N GLN A 33 2.57 2.09 -11.01
CA GLN A 33 3.87 2.56 -10.55
C GLN A 33 4.41 1.73 -9.38
N ALA A 34 3.58 1.45 -8.38
CA ALA A 34 3.98 0.63 -7.23
C ALA A 34 4.36 -0.81 -7.63
N THR A 35 3.70 -1.36 -8.64
CA THR A 35 4.01 -2.70 -9.17
C THR A 35 5.34 -2.70 -9.91
N ALA A 36 5.61 -1.68 -10.75
CA ALA A 36 6.89 -1.53 -11.42
C ALA A 36 8.06 -1.37 -10.42
N GLU A 37 7.86 -0.61 -9.35
CA GLU A 37 8.85 -0.49 -8.27
C GLU A 37 9.11 -1.86 -7.60
N ALA A 38 8.06 -2.65 -7.33
CA ALA A 38 8.20 -3.98 -6.73
C ALA A 38 9.01 -4.94 -7.63
N GLU A 39 8.89 -4.84 -8.96
CA GLU A 39 9.71 -5.61 -9.90
C GLU A 39 11.19 -5.22 -9.84
N GLN A 40 11.49 -3.91 -9.76
CA GLN A 40 12.87 -3.44 -9.59
C GLN A 40 13.48 -3.92 -8.28
N TRP A 41 12.72 -3.85 -7.17
CA TRP A 41 13.15 -4.38 -5.88
C TRP A 41 13.32 -5.89 -5.90
N SER A 42 12.51 -6.61 -6.68
CA SER A 42 12.65 -8.05 -6.83
C SER A 42 14.01 -8.41 -7.46
N ALA A 43 14.39 -7.70 -8.52
CA ALA A 43 15.69 -7.87 -9.16
C ALA A 43 16.84 -7.51 -8.21
N ARG A 44 16.73 -6.37 -7.49
CA ARG A 44 17.77 -5.88 -6.58
C ARG A 44 18.01 -6.80 -5.38
N LEU A 45 16.95 -7.39 -4.82
CA LEU A 45 17.03 -8.21 -3.61
C LEU A 45 17.17 -9.71 -3.91
N GLY A 46 17.07 -10.11 -5.19
CA GLY A 46 17.12 -11.53 -5.58
C GLY A 46 15.97 -12.37 -5.02
N ARG A 47 14.84 -11.74 -4.65
CA ARG A 47 13.63 -12.42 -4.15
C ARG A 47 12.38 -11.76 -4.71
N ARG A 48 11.30 -12.51 -4.90
CA ARG A 48 10.04 -11.97 -5.42
C ARG A 48 9.39 -10.99 -4.42
N ILE A 49 9.25 -9.74 -4.82
CA ILE A 49 8.52 -8.68 -4.12
C ILE A 49 7.24 -8.37 -4.90
N ARG A 50 6.14 -8.12 -4.18
CA ARG A 50 4.84 -7.73 -4.75
C ARG A 50 4.15 -6.72 -3.84
N VAL A 51 3.25 -5.93 -4.41
CA VAL A 51 2.32 -5.09 -3.63
C VAL A 51 1.31 -6.02 -2.94
N ILE A 52 1.26 -5.99 -1.60
CA ILE A 52 0.40 -6.87 -0.79
C ILE A 52 -0.66 -6.12 0.02
N GLY A 53 -0.66 -4.79 -0.02
CA GLY A 53 -1.61 -3.97 0.73
C GLY A 53 -1.33 -2.48 0.58
N ARG A 54 -2.13 -1.69 1.28
CA ARG A 54 -2.00 -0.23 1.38
C ARG A 54 -2.14 0.19 2.84
N TYR A 55 -1.66 1.37 3.17
CA TYR A 55 -1.78 1.96 4.50
C TYR A 55 -2.12 3.44 4.40
N HIS A 56 -2.81 3.96 5.40
CA HIS A 56 -3.06 5.38 5.60
C HIS A 56 -3.18 5.69 7.09
N SER A 57 -3.04 6.96 7.45
CA SER A 57 -3.16 7.41 8.83
C SER A 57 -4.54 8.03 9.07
N HIS A 58 -4.99 7.92 10.32
CA HIS A 58 -6.21 8.51 10.86
C HIS A 58 -5.83 9.58 11.90
N PRO A 59 -5.40 10.77 11.49
CA PRO A 59 -4.98 11.80 12.43
C PRO A 59 -6.18 12.27 13.26
N ASN A 60 -6.02 12.28 14.58
CA ASN A 60 -7.03 12.77 15.55
C ASN A 60 -8.39 12.04 15.51
N ILE A 61 -8.45 10.82 14.97
CA ILE A 61 -9.63 9.94 15.00
C ILE A 61 -9.22 8.51 15.40
N THR A 62 -10.20 7.61 15.59
CA THR A 62 -9.92 6.22 15.99
C THR A 62 -9.28 5.40 14.88
N VAL A 63 -8.54 4.34 15.25
CA VAL A 63 -7.89 3.40 14.32
C VAL A 63 -8.85 2.47 13.57
N LEU A 64 -10.13 2.45 13.97
CA LEU A 64 -11.13 1.60 13.34
C LEU A 64 -11.32 2.01 11.87
N PRO A 65 -11.42 1.05 10.94
CA PRO A 65 -11.76 1.34 9.55
C PRO A 65 -13.08 2.11 9.47
N SER A 66 -13.11 3.17 8.67
CA SER A 66 -14.33 3.92 8.38
C SER A 66 -15.21 3.17 7.38
N HIS A 67 -16.47 3.62 7.24
CA HIS A 67 -17.48 3.02 6.35
C HIS A 67 -17.35 3.43 4.87
N VAL A 68 -16.29 4.16 4.52
CA VAL A 68 -16.11 4.80 3.20
C VAL A 68 -16.08 3.78 2.06
#